data_AF-A0A931F927-F1
#
_entry.id   AF-A0A931F927-F1
#
_cell.length_a   1.000
_cell.length_b   1.000
_cell.length_c   1.000
_cell.angle_alpha   90.00
_cell.angle_beta   90.00
_cell.angle_gamma   90.00
#
_symmetry.space_group_name_H-M   'P 1'
#
loop_
_entity.id
_entity.type
_entity.pdbx_description
1 polymer ?
#
loop_
_entity_poly.entity_id
_entity_poly.type
_entity_poly.pdbx_seq_one_letter_code
_entity_poly.pdbx_strand_id
1 'polypeptide(L)'
;MKILFFVSSFPALSETFILNQITGMIDRGHEVQILATKKVNTAYHPDVEKYQLMDKVTYIEIPKQPFIRGIKGLGHFMKVLAKNPRRAFHLLNSKKMDS
;
A
#
# COMPACT_ATOMS: atom_id res chain seq x y z
N MET A 1 -8.30 14.82 7.67
CA MET A 1 -8.51 13.96 6.48
C MET A 1 -7.84 12.61 6.72
N LYS A 2 -8.25 11.54 6.03
CA LYS A 2 -7.58 10.23 6.07
C LYS A 2 -6.64 10.09 4.88
N ILE A 3 -5.38 9.75 5.13
CA ILE A 3 -4.31 9.69 4.11
C ILE A 3 -3.62 8.33 4.18
N LEU A 4 -3.51 7.65 3.03
CA LEU A 4 -2.80 6.38 2.90
C LEU A 4 -1.52 6.59 2.10
N PHE A 5 -0.36 6.35 2.72
CA PHE A 5 0.92 6.32 2.03
C PHE A 5 1.20 4.90 1.54
N PHE A 6 1.39 4.73 0.23
CA PHE A 6 1.81 3.45 -0.35
C PHE A 6 3.30 3.49 -0.68
N VAL A 7 4.08 2.64 -0.01
CA VAL A 7 5.54 2.63 -0.12
C VAL A 7 6.06 1.24 -0.43
N SER A 8 7.20 1.18 -1.14
CA SER A 8 7.83 -0.10 -1.45
C SER A 8 8.32 -0.79 -0.17
N SER A 9 8.89 -0.01 0.75
CA SER A 9 9.49 -0.55 1.97
C SER A 9 9.34 0.41 3.13
N PHE A 10 9.17 -0.12 4.34
CA PHE A 10 9.09 0.70 5.56
C PHE A 10 9.48 -0.12 6.79
N PRO A 11 10.14 0.47 7.79
CA PRO A 11 10.76 1.80 7.79
C PRO A 11 12.09 1.79 7.03
N ALA A 12 12.38 2.86 6.28
CA ALA A 12 13.61 2.99 5.50
C ALA A 12 14.32 4.31 5.84
N LEU A 13 15.57 4.23 6.32
CA LEU A 13 16.38 5.41 6.62
C LEU A 13 16.69 6.27 5.39
N SER A 14 16.79 5.65 4.22
CA SER A 14 17.12 6.32 2.96
C SER A 14 15.98 7.18 2.40
N GLU A 15 14.75 7.03 2.89
CA GLU A 15 13.56 7.73 2.39
C GLU A 15 13.07 8.82 3.37
N THR A 16 13.98 9.68 3.83
CA THR A 16 13.66 10.79 4.75
C THR A 16 12.61 11.75 4.21
N PHE A 17 12.52 11.92 2.88
CA PHE A 17 11.49 12.74 2.25
C PHE A 17 10.06 12.22 2.49
N ILE A 18 9.86 10.91 2.41
CA ILE A 18 8.54 10.29 2.67
C ILE A 18 8.23 10.37 4.16
N LEU A 19 9.23 10.13 5.01
CA LEU A 19 9.08 10.27 6.45
C LEU A 19 8.64 11.69 6.85
N ASN A 20 9.29 12.72 6.29
CA ASN A 20 8.95 14.12 6.55
C ASN A 20 7.54 14.50 6.10
N GLN A 21 7.07 13.91 4.99
CA GLN A 21 5.69 14.10 4.56
C GLN A 21 4.70 13.42 5.51
N ILE A 22 4.99 12.18 5.94
CA ILE A 22 4.15 11.45 6.89
C ILE A 22 4.03 12.25 8.21
N THR A 23 5.16 12.62 8.81
CA THR A 23 5.18 13.37 10.07
C THR A 23 4.52 14.73 9.92
N GLY A 24 4.83 15.47 8.85
CA GLY A 24 4.19 16.76 8.57
C GLY A 24 2.68 16.67 8.32
N MET A 25 2.16 15.55 7.83
CA MET A 25 0.71 15.34 7.72
C MET A 25 0.08 15.02 9.08
N ILE A 26 0.77 14.23 9.91
CA ILE A 26 0.35 13.96 11.29
C ILE A 26 0.33 15.27 12.11
N ASP A 27 1.37 16.10 11.99
CA ASP A 27 1.48 17.39 12.68
C ASP A 27 0.33 18.35 12.31
N ARG A 28 -0.22 18.24 11.09
CA ARG A 28 -1.40 18.99 10.64
C ARG A 28 -2.74 18.38 11.10
N GLY A 29 -2.71 17.36 11.94
CA GLY A 29 -3.91 16.69 12.48
C GLY A 29 -4.60 15.75 11.50
N HIS A 30 -3.88 15.21 10.50
CA HIS A 30 -4.43 14.20 9.60
C HIS A 30 -4.23 12.78 10.14
N GLU A 31 -5.20 11.91 9.85
CA GLU A 31 -5.09 10.48 10.16
C GLU A 31 -4.29 9.82 9.05
N VAL A 32 -3.10 9.32 9.37
CA VAL A 32 -2.18 8.71 8.41
C VAL A 32 -2.09 7.20 8.64
N GLN A 33 -2.19 6.45 7.55
CA GLN A 33 -1.88 5.02 7.47
C GLN A 33 -0.79 4.78 6.44
N ILE A 34 0.03 3.75 6.66
CA ILE A 34 1.14 3.39 5.79
C ILE A 34 0.91 1.97 5.31
N LEU A 35 0.94 1.77 4.00
CA LEU A 35 0.86 0.46 3.36
C LEU A 35 2.21 0.16 2.69
N ALA A 36 2.90 -0.87 3.17
CA ALA A 36 4.24 -1.21 2.71
C ALA A 36 4.30 -2.61 2.10
N THR A 37 5.03 -2.79 1.00
CA THR A 37 5.21 -4.13 0.40
C THR A 37 6.30 -4.95 1.07
N LYS A 38 7.23 -4.30 1.78
CA LYS A 38 8.40 -4.95 2.39
C LYS A 38 8.74 -4.32 3.73
N LYS A 39 8.93 -5.16 4.75
CA LYS A 39 9.57 -4.75 6.01
C LYS A 39 11.09 -4.76 5.84
N VAL A 40 11.74 -3.72 6.33
CA VAL A 40 13.20 -3.61 6.32
C VAL A 40 13.69 -3.60 7.76
N ASN A 41 14.74 -4.38 8.06
CA ASN A 41 15.37 -4.47 9.37
C ASN A 41 16.61 -3.56 9.44
N THR A 42 16.45 -2.29 9.09
CA THR A 42 17.50 -1.27 9.29
C THR A 42 17.25 -0.53 10.60
N ALA A 43 18.25 0.16 11.12
CA ALA A 43 18.03 1.17 12.16
C ALA A 43 16.91 2.14 11.72
N TYR A 44 16.13 2.65 12.67
CA TYR A 44 15.03 3.55 12.38
C TYR A 44 15.47 5.00 12.56
N HIS A 45 14.85 5.92 11.82
CA HIS A 45 14.95 7.33 12.14
C HIS A 45 14.24 7.58 13.48
N PRO A 46 14.74 8.45 14.37
CA PRO A 46 14.09 8.74 15.66
C PRO A 46 12.61 9.13 15.55
N ASP A 47 12.23 9.78 14.44
CA ASP A 47 10.84 10.15 14.19
C ASP A 47 9.90 8.95 14.01
N VAL A 48 10.40 7.78 13.59
CA VAL A 48 9.58 6.57 13.48
C VAL A 48 9.03 6.17 14.86
N GLU A 49 9.85 6.29 15.90
CA GLU A 49 9.48 5.99 17.28
C GLU A 49 8.68 7.14 17.88
N LYS A 50 9.15 8.39 17.72
CA LYS A 50 8.46 9.60 18.20
C LYS A 50 7.00 9.67 17.76
N TYR A 51 6.71 9.31 16.51
CA TYR A 51 5.36 9.34 15.93
C TYR A 51 4.65 7.98 15.98
N GLN A 52 5.27 6.96 16.58
CA GLN A 52 4.76 5.59 16.67
C GLN A 52 4.29 5.07 15.30
N LEU A 53 5.09 5.33 14.25
CA LEU A 53 4.68 5.07 12.88
C LEU A 53 4.49 3.57 12.61
N MET A 54 5.19 2.71 13.34
CA MET A 54 5.07 1.26 13.19
C MET A 54 3.65 0.75 13.48
N ASP A 55 2.90 1.41 14.37
CA ASP A 55 1.51 1.05 14.71
C ASP A 55 0.53 1.46 13.60
N LYS A 56 0.99 2.27 12.65
CA LYS A 56 0.22 2.80 11.53
C LYS A 56 0.55 2.06 10.23
N VAL A 57 1.45 1.08 10.27
CA VAL A 57 1.93 0.35 9.10
C VAL A 57 1.18 -0.97 8.94
N THR A 58 0.66 -1.19 7.74
CA THR A 58 0.17 -2.49 7.28
C THR A 58 1.11 -3.01 6.20
N TYR A 59 1.58 -4.24 6.35
CA TYR A 59 2.38 -4.90 5.32
C TYR A 59 1.51 -5.73 4.41
N ILE A 60 1.67 -5.58 3.10
CA ILE A 60 0.99 -6.41 2.11
C ILE A 60 1.91 -7.50 1.57
N GLU A 61 1.45 -8.73 1.68
CA GLU A 61 2.13 -9.89 1.12
C GLU A 61 1.59 -10.18 -0.28
N ILE A 62 2.35 -9.79 -1.30
CA ILE A 62 2.08 -10.17 -2.68
C ILE A 62 2.80 -11.51 -2.95
N PRO A 63 2.09 -12.58 -3.34
CA PRO A 63 2.73 -13.84 -3.68
C PRO A 63 3.77 -13.65 -4.79
N LYS A 64 5.02 -14.07 -4.53
CA LYS A 64 6.11 -13.98 -5.51
C LYS A 64 5.89 -14.90 -6.70
N GLN A 65 5.21 -16.03 -6.49
CA GLN A 65 4.97 -17.02 -7.54
C GLN A 65 3.85 -16.56 -8.49
N PRO A 66 4.12 -16.42 -9.80
CA PRO A 66 3.16 -15.87 -10.76
C PRO A 66 1.89 -16.72 -10.88
N PHE A 67 2.02 -18.04 -10.74
CA PHE A 67 0.88 -18.97 -10.77
C PHE A 67 -0.10 -18.74 -9.61
N ILE A 68 0.42 -18.69 -8.37
CA ILE A 68 -0.41 -18.41 -7.18
C ILE A 68 -1.06 -17.03 -7.28
N ARG A 69 -0.31 -16.05 -7.80
CA ARG A 69 -0.83 -14.70 -8.04
C ARG A 69 -1.98 -14.72 -9.05
N GLY A 70 -1.85 -15.49 -10.14
CA GLY A 70 -2.90 -15.69 -11.14
C GLY A 70 -4.17 -16.32 -10.54
N ILE A 71 -4.02 -17.40 -9.76
CA ILE A 71 -5.17 -18.07 -9.12
C ILE A 71 -5.88 -17.13 -8.14
N LYS A 72 -5.14 -16.44 -7.27
CA LYS A 72 -5.75 -15.46 -6.34
C LYS A 72 -6.45 -14.34 -7.10
N GLY A 73 -5.80 -13.81 -8.16
CA GLY A 73 -6.37 -12.80 -9.04
C GLY A 73 -7.69 -13.26 -9.67
N LEU A 74 -7.73 -14.48 -10.20
CA LEU A 74 -8.95 -15.07 -10.76
C LEU A 74 -10.04 -15.23 -9.71
N GLY A 75 -9.70 -15.69 -8.50
CA GLY A 75 -10.65 -15.79 -7.39
C GLY A 75 -11.27 -14.44 -7.01
N HIS A 76 -10.46 -13.37 -6.97
CA HIS A 76 -10.96 -12.02 -6.77
C HIS A 76 -11.83 -11.55 -7.94
N PHE A 77 -11.42 -11.80 -9.18
CA PHE A 77 -12.18 -11.46 -10.38
C PHE A 77 -13.55 -12.13 -10.38
N MET A 78 -13.63 -13.44 -10.06
CA MET A 78 -14.90 -14.16 -9.98
C MET A 78 -15.83 -13.60 -8.90
N LYS A 79 -15.29 -13.17 -7.74
CA LYS A 79 -16.07 -12.48 -6.70
C LYS A 79 -16.64 -11.15 -7.20
N VAL A 80 -15.86 -10.39 -7.97
CA VAL A 80 -16.30 -9.12 -8.57
C VAL A 80 -17.33 -9.36 -9.67
N LEU A 81 -17.13 -10.40 -10.49
CA LEU A 81 -18.06 -10.81 -11.55
C LEU A 81 -19.43 -11.19 -10.96
N ALA A 82 -19.44 -11.97 -9.88
CA ALA A 82 -20.67 -12.39 -9.20
C ALA A 82 -21.41 -11.20 -8.55
N LYS A 83 -20.68 -10.24 -7.95
CA LYS A 83 -21.30 -9.07 -7.31
C LYS A 83 -21.73 -8.00 -8.31
N ASN A 84 -20.94 -7.76 -9.36
CA ASN A 84 -21.10 -6.63 -10.27
C ASN A 84 -20.51 -6.95 -11.66
N PRO A 85 -21.23 -7.69 -12.52
CA PRO A 85 -20.68 -8.18 -13.78
C PRO A 85 -20.27 -7.05 -14.73
N ARG A 86 -21.07 -5.97 -14.82
CA ARG A 86 -20.73 -4.81 -15.67
C ARG A 86 -19.41 -4.14 -15.30
N ARG A 87 -19.09 -4.04 -14.00
CA ARG A 87 -17.81 -3.49 -13.54
C ARG A 87 -16.66 -4.46 -13.77
N ALA A 88 -16.89 -5.76 -13.58
CA ALA A 88 -15.89 -6.78 -13.86
C ALA A 88 -15.43 -6.74 -15.33
N PHE A 89 -16.36 -6.63 -16.28
CA PHE A 89 -16.01 -6.48 -17.70
C PHE A 89 -15.30 -5.16 -18.01
N HIS A 90 -15.57 -4.09 -17.27
CA HIS A 90 -14.84 -2.83 -17.43
C HIS A 90 -13.37 -2.92 -16.98
N LEU A 91 -13.05 -3.79 -16.02
CA LEU A 91 -11.67 -4.06 -15.60
C LEU A 91 -10.85 -4.76 -16.70
N LEU A 92 -11.51 -5.48 -17.60
CA LEU A 92 -10.88 -6.14 -18.74
C LEU A 92 -10.78 -5.24 -19.98
N ASN A 93 -11.37 -4.06 -19.94
CA ASN A 93 -11.34 -3.13 -21.05
C ASN A 93 -10.02 -2.34 -21.03
N SER A 94 -9.03 -2.80 -21.80
CA SER A 94 -7.65 -2.31 -21.83
C SER A 94 -7.47 -0.91 -22.45
N LYS A 95 -8.55 -0.23 -22.86
CA LYS A 95 -8.50 1.08 -23.54
C LYS A 95 -7.94 2.25 -22.71
N LYS A 96 -7.43 2.00 -21.50
CA LYS A 96 -6.95 3.03 -20.55
C LYS A 96 -5.60 2.72 -19.89
N MET A 97 -4.88 1.68 -20.32
CA MET A 97 -3.58 1.33 -19.72
C MET A 97 -2.38 2.02 -20.41
N ASP A 98 -2.63 2.75 -21.50
CA ASP A 98 -1.67 3.59 -22.22
C ASP A 98 -2.07 5.07 -22.07
N SER A 99 -1.77 5.67 -20.91
CA SER A 99 -1.76 7.14 -20.75
C SER A 99 -0.92 7.55 -19.55
#